data_AF-A0A9D1F216-F1
#
_entry.id   AF-A0A9D1F216-F1
#
_cell.length_a   1.000
_cell.length_b   1.000
_cell.length_c   1.000
_cell.angle_alpha   90.00
_cell.angle_beta   90.00
_cell.angle_gamma   90.00
#
_symmetry.space_group_name_H-M   'P 1'
#
loop_
_entity.id
_entity.type
_entity.pdbx_description
1 polymer ?
#
loop_
_entity_poly.entity_id
_entity_poly.type
_entity_poly.pdbx_seq_one_letter_code
_entity_poly.pdbx_strand_id
1 'polypeptide(L)'
;MLGLLLGKDYFYHATDETSRQTGSFQFRIALIGFSYRAYVLDCPSLNGRSAALSDIHMFRDYRGRYYVCVIGKVRSADKMRAICRLWSKRYMRYVATGIDFNQR
;
A
#
# COMPACT_ATOMS: atom_id res chain seq x y z
N MET A 1 4.83 8.00 -24.28
CA MET A 1 5.44 6.65 -24.20
C MET A 1 5.27 6.11 -22.78
N LEU A 2 4.29 5.23 -22.53
CA LEU A 2 4.13 4.58 -21.22
C LEU A 2 5.22 3.51 -21.06
N GLY A 3 6.33 3.83 -20.39
CA GLY A 3 7.29 2.81 -19.95
C GLY A 3 6.58 1.77 -19.07
N LEU A 4 6.62 0.50 -19.45
CA LEU A 4 5.99 -0.57 -18.70
C LEU A 4 6.68 -0.72 -17.34
N LEU A 5 5.93 -0.74 -16.24
CA LEU A 5 6.48 -1.16 -14.96
C LEU A 5 6.63 -2.69 -15.00
N LEU A 6 7.85 -3.18 -15.17
CA LEU A 6 8.17 -4.60 -15.10
C LEU A 6 8.18 -5.04 -13.62
N GLY A 7 7.24 -5.89 -13.26
CA GLY A 7 7.05 -6.38 -11.90
C GLY A 7 5.96 -7.45 -11.87
N LYS A 8 5.77 -8.08 -10.71
CA LYS A 8 4.72 -9.07 -10.51
C LYS A 8 3.56 -8.46 -9.75
N ASP A 9 2.35 -8.75 -10.22
CA ASP A 9 1.12 -8.29 -9.57
C ASP A 9 0.73 -9.23 -8.43
N TYR A 10 0.24 -8.63 -7.36
CA TYR A 10 -0.20 -9.30 -6.15
C TYR A 10 -1.53 -8.72 -5.70
N PHE A 11 -2.46 -9.61 -5.36
CA PHE A 11 -3.79 -9.27 -4.89
C PHE A 11 -3.91 -9.63 -3.41
N TYR A 12 -4.47 -8.72 -2.62
CA TYR A 12 -4.69 -8.91 -1.20
C TYR A 12 -6.12 -8.56 -0.85
N HIS A 13 -6.71 -9.37 0.03
CA HIS A 13 -7.93 -9.02 0.73
C HIS A 13 -7.58 -8.72 2.19
N ALA A 14 -8.06 -7.60 2.69
CA ALA A 14 -7.91 -7.23 4.10
C ALA A 14 -9.29 -7.01 4.72
N THR A 15 -9.38 -7.39 5.99
CA THR A 15 -10.57 -7.19 6.83
C THR A 15 -10.11 -6.44 8.06
N ASP A 16 -10.75 -5.32 8.38
CA ASP A 16 -10.60 -4.71 9.71
C ASP A 16 -11.32 -5.58 10.75
N GLU A 17 -10.62 -5.92 11.82
CA GLU A 17 -11.11 -6.90 12.80
C GLU A 17 -12.22 -6.34 13.69
N THR A 18 -12.26 -5.03 13.92
CA THR A 18 -13.28 -4.39 14.78
C THR A 18 -14.58 -4.09 14.04
N SER A 19 -14.50 -3.52 12.84
CA SER A 19 -15.67 -3.14 12.05
C SER A 19 -16.14 -4.21 11.08
N ARG A 20 -15.33 -5.25 10.84
CA ARG A 20 -15.55 -6.30 9.83
C ARG A 20 -15.58 -5.79 8.38
N GLN A 21 -15.27 -4.52 8.13
CA GLN A 21 -15.16 -3.97 6.79
C GLN A 21 -14.03 -4.66 6.03
N THR A 22 -14.27 -4.97 4.76
CA THR A 22 -13.31 -5.64 3.87
C THR A 22 -12.93 -4.76 2.71
N GLY A 23 -11.75 -5.02 2.14
CA GLY A 23 -11.25 -4.33 0.97
C GLY A 23 -10.27 -5.17 0.17
N SER A 24 -10.28 -4.96 -1.13
CA SER A 24 -9.37 -5.61 -2.08
C SER A 24 -8.30 -4.61 -2.51
N PHE A 25 -7.08 -5.11 -2.65
CA PHE A 25 -5.92 -4.32 -3.03
C PHE A 25 -5.17 -5.01 -4.14
N GLN A 26 -4.66 -4.23 -5.09
CA GLN A 26 -3.77 -4.70 -6.12
C GLN A 26 -2.47 -3.93 -6.07
N PHE A 27 -1.35 -4.65 -5.98
CA PHE A 27 -0.01 -4.07 -6.03
C PHE A 27 0.79 -4.66 -7.17
N ARG A 28 1.67 -3.85 -7.78
CA ARG A 28 2.79 -4.34 -8.59
C ARG A 28 4.08 -4.23 -7.81
N ILE A 29 4.69 -5.37 -7.49
CA ILE A 29 6.02 -5.40 -6.87
C ILE A 29 7.08 -5.43 -7.96
N ALA A 30 7.92 -4.40 -7.99
CA ALA A 30 9.00 -4.24 -8.97
C ALA A 30 10.32 -3.98 -8.27
N LEU A 31 11.42 -4.49 -8.83
CA LEU A 31 12.77 -4.14 -8.42
C LEU A 31 13.18 -2.84 -9.12
N ILE A 32 13.40 -1.77 -8.36
CA ILE A 32 13.81 -0.46 -8.87
C ILE A 32 15.21 -0.15 -8.35
N GLY A 33 16.21 -0.19 -9.23
CA GLY A 33 17.61 -0.19 -8.83
C GLY A 33 17.93 -1.44 -7.99
N PHE A 34 18.21 -1.24 -6.70
CA PHE A 34 18.55 -2.33 -5.75
C PHE A 34 17.54 -2.46 -4.60
N SER A 35 16.31 -1.97 -4.79
CA SER A 35 15.23 -2.07 -3.80
C SER A 35 13.93 -2.44 -4.45
N TYR A 36 13.20 -3.37 -3.84
CA TYR A 36 11.81 -3.63 -4.19
C TYR A 36 10.95 -2.45 -3.79
N ARG A 37 9.94 -2.16 -4.61
CA ARG A 37 8.86 -1.21 -4.36
C ARG A 37 7.53 -1.88 -4.68
N ALA A 38 6.49 -1.59 -3.89
CA ALA A 38 5.12 -2.01 -4.17
C ALA A 38 4.32 -0.83 -4.68
N TYR A 39 4.06 -0.79 -5.97
CA TYR A 39 3.20 0.20 -6.60
C TYR A 39 1.74 -0.15 -6.35
N VAL A 40 0.94 0.82 -5.91
CA VAL A 40 -0.49 0.62 -5.64
C VAL A 40 -1.23 0.81 -6.96
N LEU A 41 -1.83 -0.27 -7.46
CA LEU A 41 -2.63 -0.25 -8.68
C LEU A 41 -4.11 -0.05 -8.37
N ASP A 42 -4.59 -0.64 -7.28
CA ASP A 42 -5.95 -0.51 -6.79
C ASP A 42 -5.99 -0.62 -5.27
N CYS A 43 -6.88 0.15 -4.64
CA CYS A 43 -7.18 0.10 -3.22
C CYS A 43 -8.60 0.64 -2.95
N PRO A 44 -9.24 0.27 -1.83
CA PRO A 44 -10.55 0.79 -1.46
C PRO A 44 -10.58 2.30 -1.34
N SER A 45 -11.76 2.92 -1.44
CA SER A 45 -11.92 4.35 -1.16
C SER A 45 -11.65 4.67 0.31
N LEU A 46 -11.10 5.85 0.59
CA LEU A 46 -11.00 6.41 1.94
C LEU A 46 -12.35 6.91 2.49
N ASN A 47 -13.44 6.81 1.72
CA ASN A 47 -14.79 7.25 2.13
C ASN A 47 -14.82 8.70 2.65
N GLY A 48 -14.15 9.61 1.93
CA GLY A 48 -14.07 11.03 2.30
C GLY A 48 -13.05 11.36 3.40
N ARG A 49 -12.35 10.36 3.95
CA ARG A 49 -11.27 10.60 4.91
C ARG A 49 -10.02 11.17 4.22
N SER A 50 -9.28 12.00 4.96
CA SER A 50 -8.05 12.61 4.44
C SER A 50 -6.97 11.56 4.19
N ALA A 51 -6.39 11.57 2.99
CA ALA A 51 -5.19 10.78 2.68
C ALA A 51 -3.93 11.38 3.31
N ALA A 52 -3.94 12.67 3.67
CA ALA A 52 -2.79 13.37 4.24
C ALA A 52 -2.66 13.16 5.76
N LEU A 53 -3.79 12.97 6.46
CA LEU A 53 -3.83 12.66 7.89
C LEU A 53 -3.76 11.15 8.17
N SER A 54 -3.88 10.32 7.13
CA SER A 54 -3.70 8.90 7.24
C SER A 54 -2.22 8.56 7.16
N ASP A 55 -1.69 7.80 8.13
CA ASP A 55 -0.38 7.14 8.01
C ASP A 55 -0.34 6.06 6.90
N ILE A 56 -1.37 6.01 6.03
CA ILE A 56 -1.37 5.33 4.73
C ILE A 56 -0.42 6.09 3.78
N HIS A 57 0.82 6.30 4.19
CA HIS A 57 1.79 7.05 3.41
C HIS A 57 2.08 6.31 2.11
N MET A 58 1.82 7.00 1.00
CA MET A 58 2.25 6.61 -0.33
C MET A 58 3.20 7.67 -0.87
N PHE A 59 4.24 7.24 -1.55
CA PHE A 59 5.09 8.12 -2.33
C PHE A 59 4.67 8.08 -3.79
N ARG A 60 4.90 9.19 -4.50
CA ARG A 60 4.81 9.24 -5.97
C ARG A 60 6.21 9.12 -6.55
N ASP A 61 6.36 8.29 -7.57
CA ASP A 61 7.58 8.32 -8.38
C ASP A 61 7.58 9.49 -9.37
N TYR A 62 8.67 9.68 -10.11
CA TYR A 62 8.83 10.74 -11.12
C TYR A 62 7.79 10.68 -12.26
N ARG A 63 7.05 9.57 -12.38
CA ARG A 63 5.98 9.37 -13.37
C ARG A 63 4.59 9.48 -12.76
N GLY A 64 4.50 9.93 -11.51
CA GLY A 64 3.23 10.11 -10.79
C GLY A 64 2.61 8.82 -10.26
N ARG A 65 3.30 7.67 -10.32
CA ARG A 65 2.75 6.40 -9.83
C ARG A 65 2.92 6.28 -8.33
N TYR A 66 1.84 5.94 -7.63
CA TYR A 66 1.88 5.73 -6.20
C TYR A 66 2.52 4.39 -5.82
N TYR A 67 3.33 4.40 -4.77
CA TYR A 67 3.88 3.20 -4.16
C TYR A 67 3.91 3.33 -2.63
N VAL A 68 3.88 2.18 -1.95
CA VAL A 68 3.90 2.10 -0.49
C VAL A 68 5.17 2.76 0.07
N CYS A 69 5.02 3.68 1.01
CA CYS A 69 6.14 4.26 1.74
C CYS A 69 6.77 3.19 2.64
N VAL A 70 8.09 3.00 2.49
CA VAL A 70 8.89 2.12 3.34
C VAL A 70 10.15 2.85 3.76
N ILE A 71 10.49 2.76 5.04
CA ILE A 71 11.76 3.31 5.55
C ILE A 71 12.89 2.36 5.16
N GLY A 72 13.85 2.87 4.38
CA GLY A 72 15.04 2.13 3.96
C GLY A 72 14.86 1.24 2.72
N LYS A 73 15.94 0.57 2.33
CA LYS A 73 15.96 -0.33 1.16
C LYS A 73 15.36 -1.69 1.51
N VAL A 74 14.40 -2.15 0.71
CA VAL A 74 13.82 -3.49 0.82
C VAL A 74 14.47 -4.40 -0.21
N ARG A 75 15.34 -5.32 0.24
CA ARG A 75 16.13 -6.18 -0.66
C ARG A 75 15.50 -7.55 -0.97
N SER A 76 14.29 -7.80 -0.47
CA SER A 76 13.57 -9.07 -0.67
C SER A 76 12.16 -8.81 -1.17
N ALA A 77 11.75 -9.51 -2.23
CA ALA A 77 10.39 -9.48 -2.73
C ALA A 77 9.41 -9.96 -1.65
N ASP A 78 9.78 -10.97 -0.87
CA ASP A 78 8.95 -11.54 0.20
C ASP A 78 8.72 -10.56 1.34
N LYS A 79 9.77 -9.82 1.71
CA LYS A 79 9.63 -8.73 2.67
C LYS A 79 8.66 -7.67 2.15
N MET A 80 8.73 -7.33 0.86
CA MET A 80 7.78 -6.40 0.25
C MET A 80 6.35 -6.96 0.23
N ARG A 81 6.17 -8.27 -0.04
CA ARG A 81 4.85 -8.93 0.06
C ARG A 81 4.26 -8.87 1.46
N ALA A 82 5.09 -9.06 2.49
CA ALA A 82 4.68 -8.95 3.88
C ALA A 82 4.28 -7.51 4.24
N ILE A 83 5.02 -6.52 3.74
CA ILE A 83 4.71 -5.09 3.89
C ILE A 83 3.37 -4.77 3.22
N CYS A 84 3.11 -5.21 1.99
CA CYS A 84 1.81 -5.00 1.32
C CYS A 84 0.65 -5.56 2.14
N ARG A 85 0.82 -6.76 2.71
CA ARG A 85 -0.19 -7.39 3.57
C ARG A 85 -0.47 -6.55 4.83
N LEU A 86 0.57 -6.09 5.51
CA LEU A 86 0.43 -5.24 6.70
C LEU A 86 -0.21 -3.90 6.36
N TRP A 87 0.26 -3.26 5.29
CA TRP A 87 -0.25 -1.99 4.80
C TRP A 87 -1.75 -2.09 4.47
N SER A 88 -2.17 -3.14 3.77
CA SER A 88 -3.59 -3.36 3.42
C SER A 88 -4.49 -3.51 4.66
N LYS A 89 -4.02 -4.23 5.69
CA LYS A 89 -4.75 -4.36 6.97
C LYS A 89 -4.91 -3.01 7.66
N ARG A 90 -3.84 -2.22 7.71
CA ARG A 90 -3.84 -0.91 8.36
C ARG A 90 -4.65 0.12 7.55
N TYR A 91 -4.63 0.04 6.22
CA TYR A 91 -5.49 0.82 5.35
C TYR A 91 -6.96 0.61 5.73
N MET A 92 -7.39 -0.66 5.81
CA MET A 92 -8.77 -0.97 6.18
C MET A 92 -9.12 -0.53 7.61
N ARG A 93 -8.16 -0.63 8.54
CA ARG A 93 -8.33 -0.06 9.89
C ARG A 93 -8.67 1.42 9.83
N TYR A 94 -7.90 2.20 9.08
CA TYR A 94 -8.12 3.64 8.94
C TYR A 94 -9.43 3.95 8.22
N VAL A 95 -9.78 3.23 7.15
CA VAL A 95 -11.09 3.36 6.49
C VAL A 95 -12.22 3.19 7.50
N ALA A 96 -12.12 2.14 8.33
CA ALA A 96 -13.12 1.81 9.34
C ALA A 96 -13.21 2.86 10.46
N THR A 97 -12.08 3.19 11.10
CA THR A 97 -12.09 3.94 12.37
C THR A 97 -11.68 5.40 12.22
N GLY A 98 -10.94 5.76 11.17
CA GLY A 98 -10.29 7.06 11.05
C GLY A 98 -9.09 7.27 11.96
N ILE A 99 -8.72 6.25 12.75
CA ILE A 99 -7.55 6.30 13.64
C ILE A 99 -6.31 6.04 12.79
N ASP A 100 -5.33 6.93 12.91
CA ASP A 100 -4.06 6.85 12.19
C ASP A 100 -3.24 5.60 12.58
N PHE A 101 -2.12 5.32 11.89
CA PHE A 101 -1.35 4.08 12.13
C PHE A 101 -0.46 4.18 13.37
N ASN A 102 -0.22 5.40 13.89
CA ASN A 102 0.67 5.69 15.01
C ASN A 102 -0.06 5.79 16.35
N GLN A 103 -1.37 5.95 16.36
CA GLN A 103 -2.21 5.93 17.56
C GLN A 103 -2.46 4.48 17.98
N ARG A 104 -1.70 4.04 18.98
CA ARG A 104 -1.97 2.84 19.78
C ARG A 104 -3.10 3.08 20.76
#